data_AF-A0A167XX54-F1
#
_entry.id   AF-A0A167XX54-F1
#
_cell.length_a   1.000
_cell.length_b   1.000
_cell.length_c   1.000
_cell.angle_alpha   90.00
_cell.angle_beta   90.00
_cell.angle_gamma   90.00
#
_symmetry.space_group_name_H-M   'P 1'
#
loop_
_entity.id
_entity.type
_entity.pdbx_description
1 polymer ?
#
loop_
_entity_poly.entity_id
_entity_poly.type
_entity_poly.pdbx_seq_one_letter_code
_entity_poly.pdbx_strand_id
1 'polypeptide(L)'
;MKYFGYINKETFKVLNNTEKLNFLINNSLFVYSLDPIHTSNPFTQEEIASMSMVKKQLLVMSVISSMAQESGKGDDCFYFTDQDHNNIGIFIQENKKTKCVKIEPTQSFLDEFYEDLTKKYEDKILSEKYQFYEKFNDDIFGLDHKKQIKLALKSYKEIYKSLHQDDNTFIGNYVGKKNHDFAIESKLELVVYEKLKYQHSLINLYSYFEYLYGKKSYLKNNFYTINQEIIDSIIKYESRKQIMKDLNDKYNFENNNEIDSKKDINHQAPKNDVIPFLNFIRHENKTEIERIIKLHYSDLRGVSLRYLIEFLIDQQILLINYGDKTKIYESIKILFDNKDIGTPSSVFDLKIDREKDHKYLNAKNNFLNKFDKLL
;
A
#
# COMPACT_ATOMS: atom_id res chain seq x y z
N MET A 1 -10.00 -28.21 -9.82
CA MET A 1 -11.35 -27.98 -10.36
C MET A 1 -11.20 -27.21 -11.68
N LYS A 2 -11.70 -27.78 -12.78
CA LYS A 2 -11.71 -27.19 -14.13
C LYS A 2 -12.60 -25.94 -14.13
N TYR A 3 -12.28 -24.90 -14.91
CA TYR A 3 -13.11 -24.35 -15.99
C TYR A 3 -12.33 -23.23 -16.70
N PHE A 4 -12.11 -23.48 -17.98
CA PHE A 4 -11.50 -22.62 -18.97
C PHE A 4 -12.64 -22.04 -19.81
N GLY A 5 -12.64 -20.73 -20.03
CA GLY A 5 -13.41 -20.11 -21.10
C GLY A 5 -12.46 -19.69 -22.22
N TYR A 6 -12.23 -20.59 -23.17
CA TYR A 6 -11.77 -20.19 -24.50
C TYR A 6 -13.01 -19.69 -25.24
N ILE A 7 -13.07 -18.41 -25.61
CA ILE A 7 -13.85 -18.10 -26.81
C ILE A 7 -13.08 -18.75 -27.95
N ASN A 8 -13.70 -19.75 -28.56
CA ASN A 8 -13.17 -20.38 -29.76
C ASN A 8 -12.90 -19.26 -30.79
N LYS A 9 -11.68 -19.23 -31.33
CA LYS A 9 -11.24 -18.30 -32.38
C LYS A 9 -12.24 -18.24 -33.55
N GLU A 10 -12.92 -19.34 -33.84
CA GLU A 10 -13.99 -19.45 -34.84
C GLU A 10 -15.24 -18.62 -34.46
N THR A 11 -15.65 -18.64 -33.19
CA THR A 11 -16.82 -17.90 -32.68
C THR A 11 -16.54 -16.40 -32.59
N PHE A 12 -15.30 -16.00 -32.31
CA PHE A 12 -14.92 -14.58 -32.30
C PHE A 12 -14.79 -14.00 -33.71
N LYS A 13 -14.38 -14.82 -34.70
CA LYS A 13 -14.27 -14.42 -36.11
C LYS A 13 -15.60 -14.06 -36.75
N VAL A 14 -16.69 -14.68 -36.31
CA VAL A 14 -18.04 -14.41 -36.85
C VAL A 14 -18.71 -13.17 -36.26
N LEU A 15 -18.13 -12.58 -35.19
CA LEU A 15 -18.63 -11.32 -34.65
C LEU A 15 -18.23 -10.15 -35.56
N ASN A 16 -19.18 -9.27 -35.84
CA ASN A 16 -18.88 -8.01 -36.52
C ASN A 16 -18.14 -7.04 -35.58
N ASN A 17 -17.56 -5.96 -36.15
CA ASN A 17 -16.73 -5.03 -35.39
C ASN A 17 -17.48 -4.38 -34.21
N THR A 18 -18.78 -4.12 -34.35
CA THR A 18 -19.64 -3.58 -33.29
C THR A 18 -19.86 -4.59 -32.17
N GLU A 19 -20.08 -5.86 -32.49
CA GLU A 19 -20.23 -6.95 -31.51
C GLU A 19 -18.93 -7.23 -30.76
N LYS A 20 -17.79 -7.18 -31.46
CA LYS A 20 -16.45 -7.27 -30.85
C LYS A 20 -16.25 -6.12 -29.87
N LEU A 21 -16.54 -4.88 -30.28
CA LEU A 21 -16.41 -3.69 -29.44
C LEU A 21 -17.34 -3.75 -28.22
N ASN A 22 -18.62 -4.09 -28.40
CA ASN A 22 -19.60 -4.26 -27.33
C ASN A 22 -19.20 -5.38 -26.36
N PHE A 23 -18.60 -6.46 -26.85
CA PHE A 23 -18.06 -7.51 -25.99
C PHE A 23 -16.92 -6.98 -25.10
N LEU A 24 -15.99 -6.18 -25.65
CA LEU A 24 -14.89 -5.60 -24.89
C LEU A 24 -15.36 -4.56 -23.86
N ILE A 25 -16.37 -3.77 -24.23
CA ILE A 25 -17.02 -2.76 -23.40
C ILE A 25 -17.80 -3.40 -22.24
N ASN A 26 -18.65 -4.37 -22.53
CA ASN A 26 -19.53 -5.02 -21.55
C ASN A 26 -18.77 -5.89 -20.53
N ASN A 27 -17.48 -6.16 -20.80
CA ASN A 27 -16.59 -6.88 -19.89
C ASN A 27 -15.68 -5.97 -19.04
N SER A 28 -15.92 -4.64 -19.07
CA SER A 28 -15.23 -3.63 -18.24
C SER A 28 -13.71 -3.57 -18.45
N LEU A 29 -13.25 -3.80 -19.68
CA LEU A 29 -11.83 -3.89 -19.98
C LEU A 29 -11.20 -2.56 -20.42
N PHE A 30 -12.03 -1.62 -20.88
CA PHE A 30 -11.64 -0.27 -21.30
C PHE A 30 -12.74 0.73 -20.92
N VAL A 31 -12.35 1.96 -20.60
CA VAL A 31 -13.29 3.09 -20.50
C VAL A 31 -13.20 3.85 -21.83
N TYR A 32 -14.34 4.07 -22.47
CA TYR A 32 -14.46 4.95 -23.62
C TYR A 32 -15.30 6.17 -23.24
N SER A 33 -14.95 7.32 -23.77
CA SER A 33 -15.79 8.52 -23.76
C SER A 33 -16.56 8.56 -25.08
N LEU A 34 -17.81 8.10 -25.08
CA LEU A 34 -18.79 8.35 -26.13
C LEU A 34 -20.15 8.66 -25.49
N ASP A 35 -20.87 9.65 -26.02
CA ASP A 35 -22.27 9.92 -25.69
C ASP A 35 -23.13 8.65 -25.85
N PRO A 36 -24.14 8.42 -24.97
CA PRO A 36 -24.73 7.10 -24.78
C PRO A 36 -25.63 6.68 -25.94
N ILE A 37 -25.47 5.44 -26.40
CA ILE A 37 -26.45 4.73 -27.23
C ILE A 37 -26.75 3.37 -26.57
N HIS A 38 -28.04 3.10 -26.36
CA HIS A 38 -28.57 1.85 -25.82
C HIS A 38 -28.37 0.66 -26.77
N THR A 39 -27.88 -0.48 -26.27
CA THR A 39 -28.11 -1.80 -26.91
C THR A 39 -28.22 -2.93 -25.88
N SER A 40 -28.97 -3.97 -26.25
CA SER A 40 -29.39 -5.13 -25.47
C SER A 40 -28.38 -6.31 -25.54
N ASN A 41 -28.36 -7.11 -24.47
CA ASN A 41 -27.30 -8.04 -24.05
C ASN A 41 -27.62 -9.52 -24.36
N PRO A 42 -26.66 -10.38 -24.77
CA PRO A 42 -26.89 -11.82 -24.92
C PRO A 42 -26.19 -12.76 -23.90
N PHE A 43 -25.57 -12.29 -22.82
CA PHE A 43 -24.94 -13.18 -21.81
C PHE A 43 -25.34 -12.89 -20.35
N THR A 44 -25.34 -13.93 -19.50
CA THR A 44 -25.73 -13.85 -18.09
C THR A 44 -24.58 -13.39 -17.19
N GLN A 45 -24.88 -12.50 -16.23
CA GLN A 45 -23.91 -11.80 -15.37
C GLN A 45 -23.07 -12.71 -14.47
N GLU A 46 -23.51 -13.95 -14.22
CA GLU A 46 -22.81 -14.92 -13.36
C GLU A 46 -21.55 -15.53 -14.01
N GLU A 47 -21.48 -15.61 -15.34
CA GLU A 47 -20.32 -16.19 -16.03
C GLU A 47 -19.12 -15.23 -16.04
N ILE A 48 -19.39 -13.92 -15.99
CA ILE A 48 -18.41 -12.82 -16.13
C ILE A 48 -17.71 -12.46 -14.81
N ALA A 49 -18.33 -12.78 -13.66
CA ALA A 49 -17.82 -12.46 -12.33
C ALA A 49 -16.63 -13.33 -11.88
N SER A 50 -16.33 -14.42 -12.60
CA SER A 50 -15.36 -15.46 -12.17
C SER A 50 -13.95 -15.36 -12.77
N MET A 51 -13.68 -14.40 -13.67
CA MET A 51 -12.40 -14.27 -14.38
C MET A 51 -11.45 -13.25 -13.73
N SER A 52 -10.16 -13.60 -13.57
CA SER A 52 -9.11 -12.65 -13.17
C SER A 52 -8.90 -11.57 -14.24
N MET A 53 -8.74 -10.31 -13.83
CA MET A 53 -8.64 -9.13 -14.70
C MET A 53 -7.54 -9.25 -15.79
N VAL A 54 -6.39 -9.82 -15.45
CA VAL A 54 -5.27 -10.11 -16.38
C VAL A 54 -5.67 -11.00 -17.56
N LYS A 55 -6.56 -11.98 -17.34
CA LYS A 55 -7.05 -12.88 -18.40
C LYS A 55 -8.03 -12.21 -19.34
N LYS A 56 -8.84 -11.29 -18.80
CA LYS A 56 -9.76 -10.48 -19.60
C LYS A 56 -8.97 -9.55 -20.53
N GLN A 57 -7.85 -8.99 -20.08
CA GLN A 57 -7.01 -8.06 -20.86
C GLN A 57 -6.21 -8.74 -21.97
N LEU A 58 -5.65 -9.93 -21.72
CA LEU A 58 -4.96 -10.74 -22.74
C LEU A 58 -5.90 -11.14 -23.91
N LEU A 59 -7.18 -11.37 -23.61
CA LEU A 59 -8.20 -11.65 -24.62
C LEU A 59 -8.37 -10.46 -25.56
N VAL A 60 -8.50 -9.23 -25.05
CA VAL A 60 -8.66 -8.01 -25.86
C VAL A 60 -7.47 -7.76 -26.77
N MET A 61 -6.25 -7.97 -26.28
CA MET A 61 -5.05 -7.74 -27.08
C MET A 61 -4.87 -8.79 -28.19
N SER A 62 -5.28 -10.05 -27.94
CA SER A 62 -5.33 -11.08 -28.99
C SER A 62 -6.36 -10.75 -30.07
N VAL A 63 -7.47 -10.13 -29.67
CA VAL A 63 -8.53 -9.62 -30.54
C VAL A 63 -8.03 -8.47 -31.39
N ILE A 64 -7.40 -7.47 -30.79
CA ILE A 64 -6.79 -6.32 -31.47
C ILE A 64 -5.74 -6.78 -32.49
N SER A 65 -4.88 -7.72 -32.12
CA SER A 65 -3.85 -8.26 -33.01
C SER A 65 -4.44 -9.09 -34.17
N SER A 66 -5.56 -9.80 -33.94
CA SER A 66 -6.29 -10.51 -35.00
C SER A 66 -7.03 -9.56 -35.96
N MET A 67 -7.60 -8.46 -35.45
CA MET A 67 -8.27 -7.44 -36.26
C MET A 67 -7.28 -6.67 -37.13
N ALA A 68 -6.05 -6.43 -36.64
CA ALA A 68 -4.97 -5.84 -37.43
C ALA A 68 -4.47 -6.74 -38.58
N GLN A 69 -4.63 -8.07 -38.47
CA GLN A 69 -4.26 -9.01 -39.54
C GLN A 69 -5.37 -9.20 -40.58
N GLU A 70 -6.64 -8.99 -40.21
CA GLU A 70 -7.81 -9.16 -41.10
C GLU A 70 -8.15 -7.89 -41.92
N SER A 71 -7.62 -6.71 -41.56
CA SER A 71 -7.85 -5.43 -42.25
C SER A 71 -7.27 -5.31 -43.67
N GLY A 72 -6.62 -6.36 -44.19
CA GLY A 72 -6.34 -6.49 -45.62
C GLY A 72 -7.59 -6.64 -46.50
N LYS A 73 -8.79 -6.75 -45.91
CA LYS A 73 -10.07 -6.88 -46.62
C LYS A 73 -11.18 -6.04 -45.97
N GLY A 74 -11.20 -4.74 -46.25
CA GLY A 74 -12.44 -4.04 -46.59
C GLY A 74 -13.27 -3.36 -45.49
N ASP A 75 -12.84 -3.31 -44.22
CA ASP A 75 -13.41 -2.39 -43.23
C ASP A 75 -12.33 -1.75 -42.33
N ASP A 76 -12.48 -0.44 -42.11
CA ASP A 76 -11.45 0.58 -41.85
C ASP A 76 -11.06 0.76 -40.37
N CYS A 77 -10.61 -0.30 -39.69
CA CYS A 77 -10.01 -0.16 -38.36
C CYS A 77 -8.48 -0.17 -38.46
N PHE A 78 -7.84 0.99 -38.24
CA PHE A 78 -6.39 1.12 -38.20
C PHE A 78 -5.92 1.31 -36.77
N TYR A 79 -4.96 0.49 -36.36
CA TYR A 79 -4.22 0.67 -35.12
C TYR A 79 -2.97 1.47 -35.41
N PHE A 80 -2.70 2.46 -34.56
CA PHE A 80 -1.41 3.12 -34.56
C PHE A 80 -0.94 3.31 -33.13
N THR A 81 0.35 3.07 -32.93
CA THR A 81 1.08 3.58 -31.78
C THR A 81 1.61 4.92 -32.19
N ASP A 82 1.11 6.00 -31.58
CA ASP A 82 1.77 7.28 -31.70
C ASP A 82 3.12 7.18 -30.97
N GLN A 83 4.21 7.06 -31.74
CA GLN A 83 5.56 6.91 -31.18
C GLN A 83 5.98 8.15 -30.38
N ASP A 84 5.42 9.32 -30.70
CA ASP A 84 5.79 10.57 -30.05
C ASP A 84 5.00 10.81 -28.77
N HIS A 85 3.83 10.17 -28.61
CA HIS A 85 2.93 10.44 -27.48
C HIS A 85 2.52 9.21 -26.67
N ASN A 86 3.08 8.03 -26.96
CA ASN A 86 2.78 6.75 -26.29
C ASN A 86 1.28 6.43 -26.18
N ASN A 87 0.48 6.97 -27.09
CA ASN A 87 -0.96 6.77 -27.14
C ASN A 87 -1.28 5.68 -28.16
N ILE A 88 -2.15 4.75 -27.78
CA ILE A 88 -2.79 3.85 -28.74
C ILE A 88 -4.14 4.45 -29.10
N GLY A 89 -4.31 4.75 -30.37
CA GLY A 89 -5.59 5.11 -30.95
C GLY A 89 -6.15 3.95 -31.77
N ILE A 90 -7.47 3.74 -31.69
CA ILE A 90 -8.21 3.04 -32.75
C ILE A 90 -8.81 4.12 -33.65
N PHE A 91 -8.46 4.12 -34.93
CA PHE A 91 -9.26 4.83 -35.91
C PHE A 91 -10.44 3.96 -36.30
N ILE A 92 -11.64 4.49 -36.15
CA ILE A 92 -12.89 3.88 -36.62
C ILE A 92 -13.41 4.78 -37.75
N GLN A 93 -13.56 4.24 -38.95
CA GLN A 93 -14.24 4.94 -40.03
C GLN A 93 -15.74 4.64 -39.97
N GLU A 94 -16.55 5.65 -39.65
CA GLU A 94 -18.00 5.57 -39.72
C GLU A 94 -18.51 6.60 -40.73
N ASN A 95 -19.25 6.16 -41.75
CA ASN A 95 -19.87 7.05 -42.74
C ASN A 95 -18.89 8.05 -43.40
N LYS A 96 -17.70 7.59 -43.79
CA LYS A 96 -16.61 8.42 -44.35
C LYS A 96 -16.01 9.45 -43.39
N LYS A 97 -16.30 9.39 -42.08
CA LYS A 97 -15.61 10.16 -41.05
C LYS A 97 -14.71 9.24 -40.26
N THR A 98 -13.43 9.59 -40.16
CA THR A 98 -12.47 8.88 -39.31
C THR A 98 -12.55 9.44 -37.90
N LYS A 99 -12.85 8.59 -36.92
CA LYS A 99 -12.83 8.93 -35.49
C LYS A 99 -11.65 8.24 -34.83
N CYS A 100 -10.79 9.00 -34.16
CA CYS A 100 -9.76 8.44 -33.30
C CYS A 100 -10.34 8.21 -31.90
N VAL A 101 -10.25 6.97 -31.41
CA VAL A 101 -10.58 6.62 -30.04
C VAL A 101 -9.28 6.31 -29.31
N LYS A 102 -8.91 7.18 -28.37
CA LYS A 102 -7.77 6.94 -27.49
C LYS A 102 -8.10 5.79 -26.55
N ILE A 103 -7.21 4.82 -26.47
CA ILE A 103 -7.27 3.74 -25.49
C ILE A 103 -6.35 4.11 -24.33
N GLU A 104 -6.93 4.15 -23.13
CA GLU A 104 -6.18 4.31 -21.88
C GLU A 104 -6.36 3.07 -21.01
N PRO A 105 -5.32 2.67 -20.24
CA PRO A 105 -5.46 1.62 -19.25
C PRO A 105 -6.49 2.02 -18.20
N THR A 106 -7.23 1.03 -17.71
CA THR A 106 -8.19 1.26 -16.62
C THR A 106 -7.46 1.56 -15.31
N GLN A 107 -8.10 2.32 -14.41
CA GLN A 107 -7.52 2.63 -13.10
C GLN A 107 -7.14 1.36 -12.33
N SER A 108 -8.00 0.34 -12.34
CA SER A 108 -7.72 -0.92 -11.64
C SER A 108 -6.51 -1.67 -12.20
N PHE A 109 -6.20 -1.52 -13.50
CA PHE A 109 -4.94 -2.04 -14.04
C PHE A 109 -3.73 -1.23 -13.57
N LEU A 110 -3.84 0.10 -13.55
CA LEU A 110 -2.78 0.97 -13.06
C LEU A 110 -2.50 0.73 -11.58
N ASP A 111 -3.53 0.43 -10.79
CA ASP A 111 -3.40 0.02 -9.40
C ASP A 111 -2.60 -1.28 -9.27
N GLU A 112 -3.00 -2.34 -9.97
CA GLU A 112 -2.31 -3.64 -9.98
C GLU A 112 -0.86 -3.51 -10.47
N PHE A 113 -0.65 -2.79 -11.57
CA PHE A 113 0.67 -2.59 -12.15
C PHE A 113 1.59 -1.79 -11.23
N TYR A 114 1.07 -0.74 -10.60
CA TYR A 114 1.79 0.03 -9.60
C TYR A 114 2.17 -0.83 -8.39
N GLU A 115 1.24 -1.65 -7.88
CA GLU A 115 1.51 -2.58 -6.78
C GLU A 115 2.59 -3.62 -7.11
N ASP A 116 2.56 -4.16 -8.33
CA ASP A 116 3.60 -5.07 -8.79
C ASP A 116 4.98 -4.39 -8.88
N LEU A 117 5.02 -3.13 -9.31
CA LEU A 117 6.26 -2.35 -9.35
C LEU A 117 6.79 -2.08 -7.95
N THR A 118 5.95 -1.62 -7.02
CA THR A 118 6.40 -1.34 -5.65
C THR A 118 6.86 -2.61 -4.94
N LYS A 119 6.16 -3.73 -5.13
CA LYS A 119 6.59 -5.04 -4.63
C LYS A 119 7.92 -5.48 -5.22
N LYS A 120 8.12 -5.30 -6.52
CA LYS A 120 9.39 -5.66 -7.19
C LYS A 120 10.58 -4.85 -6.67
N TYR A 121 10.36 -3.59 -6.27
CA TYR A 121 11.42 -2.70 -5.77
C TYR A 121 11.35 -2.47 -4.26
N GLU A 122 10.69 -3.36 -3.51
CA GLU A 122 10.51 -3.27 -2.07
C GLU A 122 11.85 -3.11 -1.33
N ASP A 123 12.87 -3.87 -1.71
CA ASP A 123 14.21 -3.78 -1.10
C ASP A 123 14.83 -2.38 -1.24
N LYS A 124 14.63 -1.71 -2.38
CA LYS A 124 15.13 -0.35 -2.61
C LYS A 124 14.34 0.67 -1.79
N ILE A 125 13.01 0.52 -1.74
CA ILE A 125 12.13 1.36 -0.93
C ILE A 125 12.53 1.26 0.55
N LEU A 126 12.71 0.04 1.05
CA LEU A 126 13.15 -0.21 2.42
C LEU A 126 14.56 0.32 2.68
N SER A 127 15.50 0.14 1.74
CA SER A 127 16.85 0.67 1.86
C SER A 127 16.87 2.19 2.04
N GLU A 128 16.11 2.95 1.24
CA GLU A 128 16.01 4.40 1.40
C GLU A 128 15.41 4.78 2.76
N LYS A 129 14.36 4.06 3.18
CA LYS A 129 13.74 4.24 4.49
C LYS A 129 14.74 4.00 5.62
N TYR A 130 15.54 2.92 5.54
CA TYR A 130 16.56 2.61 6.54
C TYR A 130 17.63 3.69 6.62
N GLN A 131 18.13 4.17 5.48
CA GLN A 131 19.12 5.25 5.44
C GLN A 131 18.61 6.53 6.10
N PHE A 132 17.32 6.86 5.90
CA PHE A 132 16.70 7.97 6.61
C PHE A 132 16.73 7.75 8.13
N TYR A 133 16.29 6.59 8.61
CA TYR A 133 16.20 6.32 10.05
C TYR A 133 17.55 6.16 10.73
N GLU A 134 18.56 5.62 10.06
CA GLU A 134 19.93 5.56 10.54
C GLU A 134 20.40 6.99 10.88
N LYS A 135 20.38 7.89 9.91
CA LYS A 135 20.75 9.29 10.10
C LYS A 135 19.87 10.02 11.11
N PHE A 136 18.55 9.83 11.02
CA PHE A 136 17.61 10.50 11.92
C PHE A 136 17.81 10.05 13.38
N ASN A 137 18.07 8.77 13.62
CA ASN A 137 18.33 8.24 14.96
C ASN A 137 19.64 8.81 15.54
N ASP A 138 20.68 8.94 14.72
CA ASP A 138 21.93 9.61 15.12
C ASP A 138 21.67 11.08 15.49
N ASP A 139 20.87 11.79 14.69
CA ASP A 139 20.52 13.19 14.92
C ASP A 139 19.71 13.42 16.21
N ILE A 140 18.87 12.45 16.61
CA ILE A 140 18.04 12.57 17.83
C ILE A 140 18.66 11.93 19.08
N PHE A 141 19.76 11.20 18.94
CA PHE A 141 20.37 10.49 20.06
C PHE A 141 20.81 11.45 21.16
N GLY A 142 20.43 11.14 22.41
CA GLY A 142 20.75 11.97 23.58
C GLY A 142 19.96 13.29 23.67
N LEU A 143 19.07 13.59 22.73
CA LEU A 143 18.21 14.77 22.81
C LEU A 143 17.00 14.53 23.71
N ASP A 144 16.56 15.57 24.42
CA ASP A 144 15.29 15.56 25.13
C ASP A 144 14.10 15.42 24.16
N HIS A 145 13.00 14.82 24.63
CA HIS A 145 11.82 14.51 23.81
C HIS A 145 11.28 15.71 23.01
N LYS A 146 11.34 16.92 23.59
CA LYS A 146 10.88 18.15 22.92
C LYS A 146 11.75 18.51 21.71
N LYS A 147 13.07 18.36 21.82
CA LYS A 147 13.99 18.53 20.70
C LYS A 147 13.82 17.43 19.64
N GLN A 148 13.57 16.19 20.06
CA GLN A 148 13.27 15.09 19.12
C GLN A 148 12.03 15.41 18.28
N ILE A 149 10.92 15.82 18.91
CA ILE A 149 9.70 16.25 18.21
C ILE A 149 10.01 17.38 17.21
N LYS A 150 10.80 18.36 17.62
CA LYS A 150 11.15 19.50 16.75
C LYS A 150 11.93 19.06 15.51
N LEU A 151 12.89 18.15 15.65
CA LEU A 151 13.63 17.58 14.52
C LEU A 151 12.73 16.70 13.65
N ALA A 152 11.92 15.84 14.26
CA ALA A 152 10.95 15.00 13.55
C ALA A 152 9.99 15.84 12.71
N LEU A 153 9.44 16.92 13.27
CA LEU A 153 8.54 17.84 12.57
C LEU A 153 9.24 18.58 11.43
N LYS A 154 10.53 18.93 11.60
CA LYS A 154 11.34 19.53 10.55
C LYS A 154 11.49 18.55 9.38
N SER A 155 11.94 17.32 9.64
CA SER A 155 12.07 16.27 8.63
C SER A 155 10.73 15.98 7.93
N TYR A 156 9.65 15.87 8.70
CA TYR A 156 8.30 15.67 8.17
C TYR A 156 7.90 16.77 7.17
N LYS A 157 8.11 18.04 7.52
CA LYS A 157 7.82 19.18 6.64
C LYS A 157 8.71 19.21 5.40
N GLU A 158 9.99 18.88 5.53
CA GLU A 158 10.94 18.83 4.41
C GLU A 158 10.58 17.72 3.43
N ILE A 159 10.24 16.52 3.93
CA ILE A 159 9.80 15.41 3.10
C ILE A 159 8.52 15.80 2.37
N TYR A 160 7.52 16.31 3.08
CA TYR A 160 6.27 16.79 2.46
C TYR A 160 6.54 17.79 1.35
N LYS A 161 7.35 18.83 1.61
CA LYS A 161 7.70 19.85 0.61
C LYS A 161 8.36 19.21 -0.61
N SER A 162 9.25 18.24 -0.40
CA SER A 162 9.96 17.56 -1.49
C SER A 162 9.10 16.59 -2.31
N LEU A 163 7.91 16.23 -1.84
CA LEU A 163 6.91 15.49 -2.62
C LEU A 163 6.05 16.44 -3.48
N HIS A 164 5.94 17.71 -3.08
CA HIS A 164 5.06 18.72 -3.70
C HIS A 164 5.85 19.85 -4.36
N GLN A 165 7.12 19.61 -4.73
CA GLN A 165 8.02 20.68 -5.13
C GLN A 165 7.69 21.29 -6.51
N ASP A 166 6.90 20.59 -7.35
CA ASP A 166 6.75 20.97 -8.77
C ASP A 166 5.32 21.15 -9.33
N ASP A 167 4.23 20.79 -8.63
CA ASP A 167 2.89 20.86 -9.27
C ASP A 167 1.74 21.21 -8.30
N ASN A 168 1.55 22.51 -8.02
CA ASN A 168 0.27 22.99 -7.46
C ASN A 168 -0.91 22.83 -8.44
N THR A 169 -0.65 22.45 -9.69
CA THR A 169 -1.60 22.36 -10.80
C THR A 169 -2.24 20.97 -10.96
N PHE A 170 -1.55 19.88 -10.60
CA PHE A 170 -2.06 18.52 -10.86
C PHE A 170 -3.24 18.15 -9.95
N ILE A 171 -3.12 18.36 -8.63
CA ILE A 171 -4.17 18.05 -7.65
C ILE A 171 -5.43 18.90 -7.91
N GLY A 172 -5.26 20.21 -8.18
CA GLY A 172 -6.40 21.12 -8.44
C GLY A 172 -7.25 20.69 -9.64
N ASN A 173 -6.61 20.14 -10.69
CA ASN A 173 -7.31 19.68 -11.89
C ASN A 173 -7.98 18.31 -11.72
N TYR A 174 -7.46 17.45 -10.85
CA TYR A 174 -8.01 16.12 -10.60
C TYR A 174 -9.16 16.14 -9.57
N VAL A 175 -9.00 16.92 -8.50
CA VAL A 175 -10.03 17.13 -7.46
C VAL A 175 -11.19 17.98 -8.00
N GLY A 176 -10.92 18.96 -8.86
CA GLY A 176 -11.97 19.82 -9.43
C GLY A 176 -12.87 19.15 -10.50
N LYS A 177 -12.46 18.02 -11.09
CA LYS A 177 -13.21 17.36 -12.19
C LYS A 177 -14.11 16.21 -11.73
N LYS A 178 -13.85 15.59 -10.58
CA LYS A 178 -14.75 14.60 -9.98
C LYS A 178 -15.50 15.29 -8.85
N ASN A 179 -16.74 15.72 -9.13
CA ASN A 179 -17.72 16.24 -8.17
C ASN A 179 -17.49 15.71 -6.74
N HIS A 180 -16.99 16.56 -5.85
CA HIS A 180 -17.36 16.69 -4.44
C HIS A 180 -16.35 17.58 -3.71
N ASP A 181 -16.86 18.37 -2.77
CA ASP A 181 -16.12 19.15 -1.77
C ASP A 181 -15.27 18.22 -0.89
N PHE A 182 -14.19 17.65 -1.42
CA PHE A 182 -13.19 16.96 -0.62
C PHE A 182 -12.37 18.02 0.11
N ALA A 183 -12.80 18.37 1.32
CA ALA A 183 -11.93 19.01 2.28
C ALA A 183 -10.79 18.03 2.56
N ILE A 184 -9.61 18.32 2.04
CA ILE A 184 -8.42 17.52 2.35
C ILE A 184 -7.95 17.99 3.72
N GLU A 185 -8.10 17.12 4.73
CA GLU A 185 -7.97 17.51 6.14
C GLU A 185 -6.53 17.35 6.64
N SER A 186 -5.68 16.60 5.91
CA SER A 186 -4.32 16.28 6.36
C SER A 186 -3.29 16.23 5.22
N LYS A 187 -2.00 16.37 5.54
CA LYS A 187 -0.94 16.25 4.53
C LYS A 187 -0.70 14.80 4.17
N LEU A 188 -0.94 13.86 5.08
CA LEU A 188 -0.91 12.44 4.75
C LEU A 188 -1.95 12.07 3.70
N GLU A 189 -3.16 12.63 3.78
CA GLU A 189 -4.17 12.46 2.73
C GLU A 189 -3.71 13.01 1.38
N LEU A 190 -3.12 14.22 1.35
CA LEU A 190 -2.52 14.77 0.12
C LEU A 190 -1.47 13.84 -0.49
N VAL A 191 -0.60 13.28 0.35
CA VAL A 191 0.42 12.33 -0.10
C VAL A 191 -0.21 11.06 -0.67
N VAL A 192 -1.36 10.60 -0.17
CA VAL A 192 -2.09 9.46 -0.75
C VAL A 192 -2.62 9.80 -2.15
N TYR A 193 -3.14 11.01 -2.36
CA TYR A 193 -3.61 11.46 -3.67
C TYR A 193 -2.48 11.62 -4.69
N GLU A 194 -1.27 11.99 -4.24
CA GLU A 194 -0.08 12.03 -5.09
C GLU A 194 0.26 10.66 -5.71
N LYS A 195 -0.20 9.53 -5.13
CA LYS A 195 -0.09 8.20 -5.77
C LYS A 195 -0.65 8.22 -7.19
N LEU A 196 -1.76 8.93 -7.40
CA LEU A 196 -2.40 9.04 -8.71
C LEU A 196 -1.45 9.68 -9.74
N LYS A 197 -0.64 10.67 -9.36
CA LYS A 197 0.35 11.30 -10.26
C LYS A 197 1.31 10.25 -10.82
N TYR A 198 1.88 9.42 -9.95
CA TYR A 198 2.80 8.37 -10.36
C TYR A 198 2.12 7.30 -11.19
N GLN A 199 0.88 6.93 -10.87
CA GLN A 199 0.07 6.01 -11.69
C GLN A 199 -0.21 6.59 -13.08
N HIS A 200 -0.50 7.88 -13.19
CA HIS A 200 -0.64 8.58 -14.47
C HIS A 200 0.68 8.63 -15.24
N SER A 201 1.81 8.83 -14.56
CA SER A 201 3.13 8.73 -15.21
C SER A 201 3.40 7.34 -15.79
N LEU A 202 2.85 6.28 -15.20
CA LEU A 202 2.94 4.92 -15.75
C LEU A 202 2.14 4.73 -17.05
N ILE A 203 1.08 5.50 -17.28
CA ILE A 203 0.29 5.47 -18.53
C ILE A 203 1.18 5.86 -19.72
N ASN A 204 2.14 6.76 -19.49
CA ASN A 204 3.03 7.23 -20.54
C ASN A 204 4.21 6.28 -20.78
N LEU A 205 4.29 5.12 -20.12
CA LEU A 205 5.36 4.17 -20.32
C LEU A 205 4.97 3.11 -21.35
N TYR A 206 5.66 3.06 -22.50
CA TYR A 206 5.52 1.94 -23.44
C TYR A 206 5.65 0.55 -22.76
N SER A 207 6.38 0.51 -21.66
CA SER A 207 6.69 -0.71 -20.92
C SER A 207 5.50 -1.37 -20.19
N TYR A 208 4.37 -0.70 -19.97
CA TYR A 208 3.17 -1.39 -19.44
C TYR A 208 2.54 -2.32 -20.49
N PHE A 209 2.77 -2.08 -21.79
CA PHE A 209 2.34 -3.02 -22.82
C PHE A 209 3.09 -4.34 -22.74
N GLU A 210 4.39 -4.30 -22.53
CA GLU A 210 5.19 -5.51 -22.34
C GLU A 210 4.74 -6.29 -21.09
N TYR A 211 4.28 -5.58 -20.05
CA TYR A 211 3.60 -6.18 -18.90
C TYR A 211 2.27 -6.85 -19.31
N LEU A 212 1.41 -6.15 -20.05
CA LEU A 212 0.14 -6.67 -20.58
C LEU A 212 0.33 -7.90 -21.48
N TYR A 213 1.39 -7.92 -22.29
CA TYR A 213 1.74 -9.07 -23.13
C TYR A 213 2.29 -10.26 -22.33
N GLY A 214 2.34 -10.16 -21.00
CA GLY A 214 2.81 -11.24 -20.12
C GLY A 214 4.30 -11.53 -20.29
N LYS A 215 5.07 -10.61 -20.89
CA LYS A 215 6.52 -10.76 -21.09
C LYS A 215 7.25 -10.45 -19.79
N LYS A 216 7.09 -11.34 -18.81
CA LYS A 216 7.72 -11.22 -17.48
C LYS A 216 9.24 -11.08 -17.55
N SER A 217 9.89 -11.58 -18.60
CA SER A 217 11.33 -11.40 -18.85
C SER A 217 11.71 -9.96 -19.19
N TYR A 218 10.84 -9.21 -19.88
CA TYR A 218 11.06 -7.80 -20.19
C TYR A 218 11.10 -6.95 -18.91
N LEU A 219 10.17 -7.24 -17.99
CA LEU A 219 10.14 -6.62 -16.66
C LEU A 219 11.43 -6.88 -15.89
N LYS A 220 12.00 -8.08 -15.99
CA LYS A 220 13.22 -8.43 -15.24
C LYS A 220 14.46 -7.69 -15.73
N ASN A 221 14.65 -7.59 -17.04
CA ASN A 221 15.96 -7.21 -17.59
C ASN A 221 16.03 -5.76 -18.09
N ASN A 222 14.96 -5.22 -18.65
CA ASN A 222 15.03 -3.95 -19.39
C ASN A 222 14.18 -2.84 -18.79
N PHE A 223 13.17 -3.19 -17.98
CA PHE A 223 12.19 -2.23 -17.50
C PHE A 223 12.78 -1.13 -16.60
N TYR A 224 13.73 -1.48 -15.72
CA TYR A 224 14.38 -0.47 -14.88
C TYR A 224 15.22 0.48 -15.73
N THR A 225 16.04 -0.04 -16.64
CA THR A 225 16.95 0.76 -17.47
C THR A 225 16.20 1.74 -18.36
N ILE A 226 15.07 1.34 -18.94
CA ILE A 226 14.30 2.18 -19.86
C ILE A 226 13.50 3.25 -19.11
N ASN A 227 13.01 2.93 -17.91
CA ASN A 227 12.09 3.80 -17.16
C ASN A 227 12.69 4.25 -15.83
N GLN A 228 14.03 4.37 -15.76
CA GLN A 228 14.75 4.54 -14.50
C GLN A 228 14.24 5.76 -13.72
N GLU A 229 14.05 6.90 -14.40
CA GLU A 229 13.61 8.14 -13.77
C GLU A 229 12.23 8.01 -13.08
N ILE A 230 11.25 7.41 -13.77
CA ILE A 230 9.91 7.19 -13.21
C ILE A 230 9.97 6.18 -12.06
N ILE A 231 10.80 5.14 -12.18
CA ILE A 231 10.92 4.13 -11.13
C ILE A 231 11.63 4.68 -9.90
N ASP A 232 12.71 5.43 -10.07
CA ASP A 232 13.41 6.11 -8.97
C ASP A 232 12.46 7.11 -8.29
N SER A 233 11.60 7.78 -9.06
CA SER A 233 10.56 8.66 -8.52
C SER A 233 9.49 7.90 -7.70
N ILE A 234 9.04 6.74 -8.16
CA ILE A 234 8.10 5.87 -7.42
C ILE A 234 8.74 5.35 -6.13
N ILE A 235 9.99 4.86 -6.19
CA ILE A 235 10.73 4.34 -5.03
C ILE A 235 10.84 5.45 -3.97
N LYS A 236 11.27 6.63 -4.38
CA LYS A 236 11.44 7.81 -3.53
C LYS A 236 10.12 8.27 -2.93
N TYR A 237 9.03 8.27 -3.71
CA TYR A 237 7.70 8.60 -3.22
C TYR A 237 7.22 7.60 -2.15
N GLU A 238 7.30 6.30 -2.43
CA GLU A 238 6.85 5.25 -1.50
C GLU A 238 7.66 5.26 -0.19
N SER A 239 8.98 5.38 -0.28
CA SER A 239 9.87 5.51 0.88
C SER A 239 9.48 6.70 1.75
N ARG A 240 9.35 7.89 1.14
CA ARG A 240 8.99 9.14 1.83
C ARG A 240 7.59 9.10 2.44
N LYS A 241 6.61 8.52 1.76
CA LYS A 241 5.26 8.30 2.28
C LYS A 241 5.29 7.46 3.54
N GLN A 242 6.03 6.36 3.54
CA GLN A 242 6.19 5.51 4.72
C GLN A 242 6.90 6.24 5.86
N ILE A 243 7.97 6.99 5.58
CA ILE A 243 8.67 7.79 6.59
C ILE A 243 7.73 8.83 7.21
N MET A 244 6.96 9.55 6.40
CA MET A 244 5.98 10.52 6.89
C MET A 244 4.95 9.87 7.80
N LYS A 245 4.40 8.73 7.39
CA LYS A 245 3.46 7.95 8.20
C LYS A 245 4.07 7.56 9.54
N ASP A 246 5.25 6.94 9.53
CA ASP A 246 5.94 6.48 10.73
C ASP A 246 6.29 7.64 11.69
N LEU A 247 6.71 8.80 11.15
CA LEU A 247 6.96 10.00 11.96
C LEU A 247 5.68 10.56 12.56
N ASN A 248 4.58 10.62 11.79
CA ASN A 248 3.29 11.06 12.29
C ASN A 248 2.73 10.07 13.33
N ASP A 249 2.85 8.76 13.12
CA ASP A 249 2.40 7.75 14.07
C ASP A 249 3.18 7.84 15.38
N LYS A 250 4.49 8.17 15.32
CA LYS A 250 5.35 8.31 16.50
C LYS A 250 5.13 9.62 17.27
N TYR A 251 4.91 10.74 16.56
CA TYR A 251 4.91 12.08 17.17
C TYR A 251 3.58 12.83 17.07
N ASN A 252 2.57 12.22 16.43
CA ASN A 252 1.19 12.69 16.31
C ASN A 252 1.02 14.12 15.78
N PHE A 253 1.60 14.39 14.61
CA PHE A 253 1.58 15.74 14.02
C PHE A 253 0.20 16.17 13.51
N GLU A 254 -0.57 15.25 12.93
CA GLU A 254 -1.80 15.59 12.18
C GLU A 254 -3.10 15.18 12.88
N ASN A 255 -3.09 14.24 13.84
CA ASN A 255 -4.34 13.83 14.53
C ASN A 255 -4.76 14.79 15.67
N ASN A 256 -4.13 15.96 15.82
CA ASN A 256 -4.51 16.95 16.81
C ASN A 256 -4.91 18.25 16.11
N ASN A 257 -6.21 18.43 15.91
CA ASN A 257 -6.87 19.71 15.55
C ASN A 257 -6.66 20.85 16.59
N GLU A 258 -5.64 20.77 17.46
CA GLU A 258 -5.41 21.73 18.56
C GLU A 258 -3.96 22.18 18.75
N ILE A 259 -3.01 21.82 17.87
CA ILE A 259 -1.61 22.30 18.01
C ILE A 259 -1.40 23.59 17.20
N ASP A 260 -2.17 24.63 17.48
CA ASP A 260 -1.81 25.99 17.07
C ASP A 260 -2.09 27.07 18.12
N SER A 261 -2.40 26.68 19.36
CA SER A 261 -2.44 27.64 20.46
C SER A 261 -1.48 27.25 21.56
N LYS A 262 -0.63 28.20 21.94
CA LYS A 262 0.24 28.17 23.12
C LYS A 262 -0.58 27.80 24.36
N LYS A 263 -0.70 26.52 24.69
CA LYS A 263 -1.16 26.06 25.99
C LYS A 263 -0.35 24.86 26.41
N ASP A 264 -0.01 24.88 27.70
CA ASP A 264 0.84 23.94 28.39
C ASP A 264 0.44 22.49 28.08
N ILE A 265 1.45 21.69 27.76
CA ILE A 265 1.33 20.26 27.49
C ILE A 265 1.00 19.56 28.81
N ASN A 266 -0.29 19.48 29.13
CA ASN A 266 -0.84 18.44 29.98
C ASN A 266 -1.49 17.40 29.07
N HIS A 267 -0.72 16.39 28.69
CA HIS A 267 -1.19 15.26 27.90
C HIS A 267 -2.17 14.38 28.71
N GLN A 268 -3.46 14.64 28.58
CA GLN A 268 -4.46 13.58 28.72
C GLN A 268 -4.53 12.79 27.40
N ALA A 269 -4.32 11.47 27.50
CA ALA A 269 -4.31 10.54 26.38
C ALA A 269 -5.72 10.41 25.76
N PRO A 270 -5.83 10.08 24.46
CA PRO A 270 -7.12 9.89 23.82
C PRO A 270 -7.86 8.69 24.44
N LYS A 271 -9.12 8.92 24.82
CA LYS A 271 -10.05 7.86 25.26
C LYS A 271 -10.46 7.00 24.06
N ASN A 272 -9.60 6.08 23.66
CA ASN A 272 -10.02 4.88 22.92
C ASN A 272 -10.15 3.73 23.93
N ASP A 273 -11.08 2.80 23.69
CA ASP A 273 -11.34 1.64 24.53
C ASP A 273 -10.10 0.75 24.72
N VAL A 274 -9.21 1.12 25.65
CA VAL A 274 -8.01 0.34 25.92
C VAL A 274 -8.42 -0.89 26.69
N ILE A 275 -8.24 -2.04 26.04
CA ILE A 275 -8.47 -3.36 26.61
C ILE A 275 -7.44 -3.57 27.73
N PRO A 276 -7.85 -3.89 28.97
CA PRO A 276 -6.93 -4.21 30.06
C PRO A 276 -6.01 -5.38 29.68
N PHE A 277 -4.75 -5.34 30.13
CA PHE A 277 -3.76 -6.36 29.80
C PHE A 277 -4.21 -7.76 30.26
N LEU A 278 -4.93 -7.83 31.39
CA LEU A 278 -5.62 -9.01 31.90
C LEU A 278 -6.40 -9.81 30.86
N ASN A 279 -7.01 -9.14 29.87
CA ASN A 279 -7.86 -9.79 28.87
C ASN A 279 -7.05 -10.61 27.85
N PHE A 280 -5.73 -10.43 27.78
CA PHE A 280 -4.84 -11.22 26.93
C PHE A 280 -4.25 -12.44 27.64
N ILE A 281 -4.48 -12.59 28.96
CA ILE A 281 -3.95 -13.69 29.76
C ILE A 281 -4.89 -14.90 29.74
N ARG A 282 -4.40 -16.05 29.25
CA ARG A 282 -5.14 -17.32 29.13
C ARG A 282 -4.90 -18.28 30.31
N HIS A 283 -4.98 -17.75 31.52
CA HIS A 283 -4.76 -18.54 32.73
C HIS A 283 -5.91 -18.30 33.71
N GLU A 284 -6.28 -19.32 34.49
CA GLU A 284 -7.32 -19.19 35.52
C GLU A 284 -6.98 -18.11 36.55
N ASN A 285 -5.71 -18.05 36.95
CA ASN A 285 -5.16 -17.05 37.86
C ASN A 285 -4.73 -15.73 37.17
N LYS A 286 -5.40 -15.33 36.08
CA LYS A 286 -5.00 -14.16 35.28
C LYS A 286 -4.81 -12.86 36.08
N THR A 287 -5.66 -12.62 37.09
CA THR A 287 -5.57 -11.41 37.94
C THR A 287 -4.29 -11.39 38.76
N GLU A 288 -3.90 -12.54 39.28
CA GLU A 288 -2.68 -12.68 40.07
C GLU A 288 -1.44 -12.57 39.19
N ILE A 289 -1.47 -13.16 37.99
CA ILE A 289 -0.40 -13.01 37.00
C ILE A 289 -0.22 -11.55 36.60
N GLU A 290 -1.29 -10.81 36.29
CA GLU A 290 -1.20 -9.39 35.97
C GLU A 290 -0.60 -8.58 37.14
N ARG A 291 -1.02 -8.89 38.38
CA ARG A 291 -0.49 -8.27 39.60
C ARG A 291 1.02 -8.51 39.75
N ILE A 292 1.48 -9.74 39.54
CA ILE A 292 2.89 -10.12 39.57
C ILE A 292 3.67 -9.40 38.47
N ILE A 293 3.11 -9.36 37.26
CA ILE A 293 3.72 -8.69 36.11
C ILE A 293 3.96 -7.21 36.45
N LYS A 294 2.94 -6.54 36.98
CA LYS A 294 3.03 -5.14 37.41
C LYS A 294 4.03 -4.93 38.55
N LEU A 295 4.02 -5.80 39.57
CA LEU A 295 4.85 -5.64 40.76
C LEU A 295 6.34 -5.84 40.48
N HIS A 296 6.70 -6.81 39.63
CA HIS A 296 8.09 -7.25 39.47
C HIS A 296 8.76 -6.84 38.16
N TYR A 297 8.01 -6.34 37.19
CA TYR A 297 8.52 -6.07 35.85
C TYR A 297 8.04 -4.74 35.25
N SER A 298 7.45 -3.86 36.06
CA SER A 298 6.99 -2.53 35.62
C SER A 298 8.12 -1.59 35.20
N ASP A 299 9.38 -1.96 35.49
CA ASP A 299 10.60 -1.28 35.08
C ASP A 299 11.18 -1.79 33.74
N LEU A 300 10.66 -2.89 33.18
CA LEU A 300 11.18 -3.45 31.93
C LEU A 300 10.87 -2.58 30.71
N ARG A 301 11.87 -2.39 29.85
CA ARG A 301 11.78 -1.54 28.64
C ARG A 301 12.36 -2.25 27.42
N GLY A 302 11.87 -1.90 26.23
CA GLY A 302 12.41 -2.32 24.94
C GLY A 302 12.63 -3.83 24.83
N VAL A 303 13.88 -4.23 24.56
CA VAL A 303 14.27 -5.64 24.38
C VAL A 303 14.02 -6.49 25.63
N SER A 304 14.19 -5.96 26.84
CA SER A 304 13.91 -6.71 28.07
C SER A 304 12.42 -6.99 28.24
N LEU A 305 11.57 -6.04 27.82
CA LEU A 305 10.12 -6.24 27.78
C LEU A 305 9.74 -7.26 26.69
N ARG A 306 10.39 -7.24 25.52
CA ARG A 306 10.22 -8.28 24.50
C ARG A 306 10.50 -9.67 25.08
N TYR A 307 11.58 -9.84 25.85
CA TYR A 307 11.92 -11.12 26.47
C TYR A 307 10.82 -11.61 27.42
N LEU A 308 10.22 -10.71 28.21
CA LEU A 308 9.09 -11.06 29.05
C LEU A 308 7.88 -11.51 28.21
N ILE A 309 7.56 -10.79 27.14
CA ILE A 309 6.42 -11.12 26.27
C ILE A 309 6.61 -12.48 25.60
N GLU A 310 7.78 -12.75 25.01
CA GLU A 310 8.09 -14.07 24.44
C GLU A 310 8.04 -15.18 25.50
N PHE A 311 8.53 -14.91 26.71
CA PHE A 311 8.42 -15.87 27.82
C PHE A 311 6.96 -16.21 28.15
N LEU A 312 6.08 -15.20 28.26
CA LEU A 312 4.66 -15.42 28.56
C LEU A 312 3.94 -16.17 27.44
N ILE A 313 4.32 -15.96 26.18
CA ILE A 313 3.82 -16.74 25.03
C ILE A 313 4.28 -18.19 25.13
N ASP A 314 5.56 -18.42 25.44
CA ASP A 314 6.13 -19.77 25.57
C ASP A 314 5.49 -20.58 26.70
N GLN A 315 5.13 -19.91 27.80
CA GLN A 315 4.39 -20.53 28.90
C GLN A 315 2.88 -20.66 28.62
N GLN A 316 2.42 -20.29 27.42
CA GLN A 316 1.00 -20.27 27.03
C GLN A 316 0.13 -19.37 27.93
N ILE A 317 0.74 -18.43 28.65
CA ILE A 317 0.08 -17.48 29.54
C ILE A 317 -0.54 -16.34 28.72
N LEU A 318 0.13 -15.90 27.64
CA LEU A 318 -0.33 -14.78 26.80
C LEU A 318 -0.82 -15.27 25.43
N LEU A 319 -2.00 -14.80 25.01
CA LEU A 319 -2.49 -14.98 23.63
C LEU A 319 -2.11 -13.79 22.77
N ILE A 320 -1.49 -14.05 21.62
CA ILE A 320 -1.29 -13.03 20.58
C ILE A 320 -1.94 -13.53 19.29
N ASN A 321 -3.10 -12.97 18.92
CA ASN A 321 -3.66 -13.17 17.58
C ASN A 321 -3.14 -12.10 16.61
N TYR A 322 -3.39 -12.32 15.32
CA TYR A 322 -3.10 -11.33 14.30
C TYR A 322 -3.80 -9.99 14.61
N GLY A 323 -3.03 -8.91 14.72
CA GLY A 323 -3.54 -7.57 15.07
C GLY A 323 -3.57 -7.24 16.56
N ASP A 324 -3.28 -8.19 17.46
CA ASP A 324 -3.32 -7.92 18.92
C ASP A 324 -2.08 -7.19 19.44
N LYS A 325 -0.96 -7.21 18.70
CA LYS A 325 0.32 -6.60 19.12
C LYS A 325 0.16 -5.14 19.58
N THR A 326 -0.55 -4.32 18.81
CA THR A 326 -0.76 -2.90 19.15
C THR A 326 -1.63 -2.73 20.40
N LYS A 327 -2.64 -3.59 20.57
CA LYS A 327 -3.55 -3.53 21.73
C LYS A 327 -2.82 -3.97 23.00
N ILE A 328 -2.04 -5.06 22.91
CA ILE A 328 -1.20 -5.54 24.01
C ILE A 328 -0.19 -4.46 24.39
N TYR A 329 0.47 -3.84 23.41
CA TYR A 329 1.41 -2.75 23.64
C TYR A 329 0.81 -1.59 24.45
N GLU A 330 -0.36 -1.08 24.04
CA GLU A 330 -1.03 0.00 24.78
C GLU A 330 -1.53 -0.44 26.15
N SER A 331 -2.01 -1.68 26.28
CA SER A 331 -2.45 -2.22 27.58
C SER A 331 -1.30 -2.35 28.58
N ILE A 332 -0.07 -2.68 28.13
CA ILE A 332 1.12 -2.74 28.99
C ILE A 332 1.53 -1.34 29.46
N LYS A 333 1.44 -0.33 28.59
CA LYS A 333 1.73 1.08 28.97
C LYS A 333 0.85 1.52 30.12
N ILE A 334 -0.43 1.15 30.08
CA ILE A 334 -1.37 1.40 31.17
C ILE A 334 -1.02 0.56 32.40
N LEU A 335 -0.76 -0.73 32.22
CA LEU A 335 -0.44 -1.63 33.33
C LEU A 335 0.76 -1.14 34.15
N PHE A 336 1.82 -0.69 33.47
CA PHE A 336 3.06 -0.20 34.06
C PHE A 336 3.01 1.26 34.49
N ASP A 337 1.90 1.96 34.20
CA ASP A 337 1.79 3.41 34.37
C ASP A 337 2.98 4.15 33.73
N ASN A 338 3.41 3.68 32.55
CA ASN A 338 4.57 4.19 31.86
C ASN A 338 4.35 4.24 30.35
N LYS A 339 4.44 5.46 29.78
CA LYS A 339 4.25 5.68 28.34
C LYS A 339 5.49 5.36 27.51
N ASP A 340 6.67 5.32 28.15
CA ASP A 340 7.95 5.05 27.53
C ASP A 340 8.42 3.65 27.89
N ILE A 341 7.85 2.63 27.21
CA ILE A 341 8.23 1.22 27.36
C ILE A 341 9.12 0.70 26.23
N GLY A 342 9.59 1.59 25.36
CA GLY A 342 10.25 1.28 24.09
C GLY A 342 9.40 1.69 22.89
N THR A 343 9.73 1.19 21.69
CA THR A 343 8.86 1.28 20.51
C THR A 343 8.11 -0.05 20.31
N PRO A 344 6.93 -0.06 19.64
CA PRO A 344 6.24 -1.31 19.31
C PRO A 344 7.16 -2.32 18.62
N SER A 345 7.99 -1.87 17.67
CA SER A 345 8.95 -2.73 16.98
C SER A 345 10.04 -3.29 17.90
N SER A 346 10.53 -2.49 18.86
CA SER A 346 11.49 -2.96 19.87
C SER A 346 10.89 -4.02 20.81
N VAL A 347 9.56 -4.11 20.92
CA VAL A 347 8.87 -5.09 21.75
C VAL A 347 8.38 -6.29 20.94
N PHE A 348 7.97 -6.12 19.66
CA PHE A 348 7.24 -7.17 18.93
C PHE A 348 7.78 -7.58 17.54
N ASP A 349 8.69 -6.81 16.92
CA ASP A 349 8.99 -7.02 15.49
C ASP A 349 10.29 -7.79 15.21
N LEU A 350 11.23 -7.86 16.16
CA LEU A 350 12.43 -8.68 15.98
C LEU A 350 12.22 -10.05 16.60
N LYS A 351 12.46 -11.10 15.80
CA LYS A 351 12.50 -12.48 16.26
C LYS A 351 13.70 -12.69 17.19
N ILE A 352 13.49 -13.47 18.23
CA ILE A 352 14.54 -13.92 19.14
C ILE A 352 14.93 -15.34 18.76
N ASP A 353 16.24 -15.58 18.60
CA ASP A 353 16.76 -16.93 18.49
C ASP A 353 16.76 -17.56 19.89
N ARG A 354 15.75 -18.39 20.15
CA ARG A 354 15.43 -18.90 21.49
C ARG A 354 16.48 -19.85 22.06
N GLU A 355 17.34 -20.40 21.20
CA GLU A 355 18.40 -21.34 21.59
C GLU A 355 19.76 -20.66 21.69
N LYS A 356 19.97 -19.54 20.95
CA LYS A 356 21.27 -18.89 20.84
C LYS A 356 21.36 -17.51 21.47
N ASP A 357 20.23 -16.84 21.74
CA ASP A 357 20.24 -15.55 22.42
C ASP A 357 20.49 -15.74 23.92
N HIS A 358 21.76 -15.67 24.31
CA HIS A 358 22.20 -15.77 25.70
C HIS A 358 21.53 -14.75 26.63
N LYS A 359 21.16 -13.56 26.14
CA LYS A 359 20.47 -12.54 26.95
C LYS A 359 19.03 -12.96 27.22
N TYR A 360 18.35 -13.49 26.21
CA TYR A 360 17.02 -14.08 26.38
C TYR A 360 17.05 -15.28 27.33
N LEU A 361 18.00 -16.21 27.18
CA LEU A 361 18.11 -17.39 28.05
C LEU A 361 18.32 -17.00 29.52
N ASN A 362 19.18 -16.02 29.79
CA ASN A 362 19.39 -15.51 31.14
C ASN A 362 18.12 -14.83 31.70
N ALA A 363 17.43 -14.03 30.89
CA ALA A 363 16.16 -13.40 31.28
C ALA A 363 15.08 -14.44 31.57
N LYS A 364 14.96 -15.47 30.71
CA LYS A 364 14.02 -16.59 30.84
C LYS A 364 14.22 -17.34 32.15
N ASN A 365 15.45 -17.66 32.53
CA ASN A 365 15.74 -18.31 33.81
C ASN A 365 15.35 -17.43 35.00
N ASN A 366 15.56 -16.11 34.91
CA ASN A 366 15.11 -15.17 35.94
C ASN A 366 13.59 -15.07 36.03
N PHE A 367 12.88 -15.17 34.90
CA PHE A 367 11.42 -15.18 34.86
C PHE A 367 10.85 -16.47 35.46
N LEU A 368 11.40 -17.65 35.07
CA LEU A 368 11.02 -18.96 35.63
C LEU A 368 11.19 -18.98 37.14
N ASN A 369 12.35 -18.58 37.66
CA ASN A 369 12.61 -18.56 39.11
C ASN A 369 11.64 -17.68 39.92
N LYS A 370 11.05 -16.67 39.27
CA LYS A 370 10.05 -15.79 39.89
C LYS A 370 8.63 -16.36 39.72
N PHE A 371 8.30 -16.97 38.58
CA PHE A 371 6.99 -17.56 38.32
C PHE A 371 6.77 -18.91 39.03
N ASP A 372 7.77 -19.78 39.10
CA ASP A 372 7.71 -21.09 39.78
C ASP A 372 7.56 -20.99 41.30
N LYS A 373 7.81 -19.81 41.87
CA LYS A 373 7.56 -19.54 43.30
C LYS A 373 6.13 -19.04 43.56
N LEU A 374 5.34 -18.82 42.51
CA LEU A 374 4.09 -18.04 42.54
C LEU A 374 2.91 -18.74 41.84
N LEU A 375 3.18 -19.74 40.99
CA LEU A 375 2.24 -20.76 40.54
C LEU A 375 2.42 -22.02 41.40
#